data_AF-A0A7W0YUL5-F1
#
_entry.id   AF-A0A7W0YUL5-F1
#
_cell.length_a   1.000
_cell.length_b   1.000
_cell.length_c   1.000
_cell.angle_alpha   90.00
_cell.angle_beta   90.00
_cell.angle_gamma   90.00
#
_symmetry.space_group_name_H-M   'P 1'
#
loop_
_entity.id
_entity.type
_entity.pdbx_description
1 polymer ?
#
loop_
_entity_poly.entity_id
_entity_poly.type
_entity_poly.pdbx_seq_one_letter_code
_entity_poly.pdbx_strand_id
1 'polypeptide(L)'
;MGAGGATWLETYNRRLWLCAGALSEEGSGDDAYELFAALHAAGRPLPDADDHLRDALERNARISDAAATAIPGALDSALARHGRDIAIRLGELVDAWLHATVSGDEIWVAIATQASDDRFVAERLRDVLFRLVFEAAEAELWEPRADWPLGALAWFEVARLGLREPT
;
A
#
# COMPACT_ATOMS: atom_id res chain seq x y z
N MET A 1 23.03 -26.41 -18.43
CA MET A 1 21.83 -25.65 -18.84
C MET A 1 21.94 -24.24 -18.27
N GLY A 2 21.94 -23.21 -19.13
CA GLY A 2 22.07 -21.80 -18.73
C GLY A 2 20.72 -21.09 -18.75
N ALA A 3 20.61 -19.96 -18.05
CA ALA A 3 19.45 -19.07 -18.13
C ALA A 3 19.94 -17.64 -18.39
N GLY A 4 19.39 -16.99 -19.41
CA GLY A 4 19.64 -15.58 -19.73
C GLY A 4 18.35 -14.76 -19.57
N GLY A 5 18.46 -13.48 -19.21
CA GLY A 5 17.30 -12.61 -19.03
C GLY A 5 17.61 -11.15 -19.29
N ALA A 6 16.57 -10.38 -19.62
CA ALA A 6 16.65 -8.93 -19.76
C ALA A 6 15.96 -8.24 -18.59
N THR A 7 16.65 -7.25 -18.04
CA THR A 7 16.12 -6.37 -17.00
C THR A 7 16.12 -4.93 -17.47
N TRP A 8 15.04 -4.20 -17.19
CA TRP A 8 14.99 -2.76 -17.39
C TRP A 8 14.94 -2.05 -16.04
N LEU A 9 15.81 -1.05 -15.87
CA LEU A 9 15.89 -0.26 -14.64
C LEU A 9 15.12 1.07 -14.82
N GLU A 10 14.06 1.23 -14.04
CA GLU A 10 13.29 2.47 -13.94
C GLU A 10 13.82 3.30 -12.77
N THR A 11 14.69 4.28 -13.07
CA THR A 11 15.41 5.01 -12.01
C THR A 11 14.50 5.93 -11.19
N TYR A 12 13.50 6.54 -11.83
CA TYR A 12 12.60 7.49 -11.17
C TYR A 12 11.77 6.83 -10.05
N ASN A 13 11.24 5.63 -10.32
CA ASN A 13 10.45 4.87 -9.36
C ASN A 13 11.29 3.81 -8.61
N ARG A 14 12.61 3.79 -8.81
CA ARG A 14 13.56 2.80 -8.25
C ARG A 14 13.15 1.35 -8.47
N ARG A 15 12.66 1.01 -9.67
CA ARG A 15 12.16 -0.34 -10.02
C ARG A 15 13.07 -1.07 -10.97
N LEU A 16 13.12 -2.39 -10.82
CA LEU A 16 13.74 -3.31 -11.76
C LEU A 16 12.64 -4.19 -12.37
N TRP A 17 12.47 -4.11 -13.68
CA TRP A 17 11.56 -4.93 -14.44
C TRP A 17 12.31 -6.12 -15.02
N LEU A 18 11.82 -7.35 -14.81
CA LEU A 18 12.31 -8.53 -15.53
C LEU A 18 11.42 -8.72 -16.76
N CYS A 19 11.90 -8.28 -17.92
CA CYS A 19 11.08 -8.20 -19.13
C CYS A 19 10.95 -9.55 -19.83
N ALA A 20 11.94 -10.46 -19.69
CA ALA A 20 11.88 -11.84 -20.18
C ALA A 20 13.09 -12.67 -19.70
N GLY A 21 12.94 -13.99 -19.74
CA GLY A 21 14.01 -14.96 -19.52
C GLY A 21 13.86 -16.18 -20.43
N ALA A 22 14.98 -16.76 -20.87
CA ALA A 22 15.02 -17.96 -21.69
C ALA A 22 16.03 -18.97 -21.11
N LEU A 23 15.65 -20.24 -21.12
CA LEU A 23 16.56 -21.35 -20.85
C LEU A 23 17.37 -21.63 -22.12
N SER A 24 18.68 -21.78 -22.00
CA SER A 24 19.56 -22.15 -23.10
C SER A 24 20.30 -23.45 -22.80
N GLU A 25 20.54 -24.23 -23.87
CA GLU A 25 21.41 -25.39 -23.82
C GLU A 25 22.87 -24.96 -23.57
N GLU A 26 23.61 -25.79 -22.85
CA GLU A 26 24.98 -25.49 -22.45
C GLU A 26 25.90 -25.47 -23.69
N GLY A 27 26.56 -24.33 -23.92
CA GLY A 27 27.38 -24.11 -25.12
C GLY A 27 26.63 -23.48 -26.31
N SER A 28 25.36 -23.11 -26.15
CA SER A 28 24.66 -22.29 -27.14
C SER A 28 25.28 -20.89 -27.22
N GLY A 29 25.63 -20.47 -28.44
CA GLY A 29 26.04 -19.09 -28.74
C GLY A 29 24.87 -18.12 -28.91
N ASP A 30 23.61 -18.60 -28.79
CA ASP A 30 22.43 -17.73 -28.71
C ASP A 30 22.43 -17.02 -27.36
N ASP A 31 23.09 -15.87 -27.33
CA ASP A 31 23.03 -14.98 -26.20
C ASP A 31 21.66 -14.29 -26.19
N ALA A 32 20.90 -14.55 -25.12
CA ALA A 32 19.66 -13.84 -24.84
C ALA A 32 19.84 -12.32 -24.92
N TYR A 33 21.05 -11.81 -24.64
CA TYR A 33 21.44 -10.42 -24.83
C TYR A 33 21.17 -9.88 -26.23
N GLU A 34 21.53 -10.58 -27.31
CA GLU A 34 21.35 -10.04 -28.67
C GLU A 34 19.87 -9.96 -29.06
N LEU A 35 19.08 -10.97 -28.68
CA LEU A 35 17.63 -10.98 -28.86
C LEU A 35 16.98 -9.80 -28.12
N PHE A 36 17.40 -9.52 -26.88
CA PHE A 36 16.87 -8.43 -26.09
C PHE A 36 17.40 -7.05 -26.52
N ALA A 37 18.65 -6.97 -26.99
CA ALA A 37 19.20 -5.76 -27.59
C ALA A 37 18.44 -5.39 -28.87
N ALA A 38 18.05 -6.37 -29.70
CA ALA A 38 17.20 -6.16 -30.86
C ALA A 38 15.78 -5.71 -30.47
N LEU A 39 15.19 -6.31 -29.44
CA LEU A 39 13.90 -5.85 -28.91
C LEU A 39 14.00 -4.42 -28.36
N HIS A 40 15.04 -4.10 -27.59
CA HIS A 40 15.28 -2.76 -27.05
C HIS A 40 15.49 -1.73 -28.17
N ALA A 41 16.29 -2.05 -29.18
CA ALA A 41 16.47 -1.19 -30.36
C ALA A 41 15.14 -0.94 -31.09
N ALA A 42 14.22 -1.91 -31.05
CA ALA A 42 12.87 -1.80 -31.60
C ALA A 42 11.84 -1.15 -30.65
N GLY A 43 12.23 -0.76 -29.42
CA GLY A 43 11.33 -0.16 -28.42
C GLY A 43 10.27 -1.12 -27.87
N ARG A 44 10.46 -2.44 -27.99
CA ARG A 44 9.48 -3.48 -27.65
C ARG A 44 9.55 -4.12 -26.24
N PRO A 45 10.63 -4.00 -25.43
CA PRO A 45 10.70 -4.62 -24.11
C PRO A 45 10.41 -3.61 -22.98
N LEU A 46 9.89 -2.42 -23.32
CA LEU A 46 9.55 -1.42 -22.32
C LEU A 46 8.22 -1.81 -21.66
N PRO A 47 8.10 -1.67 -20.33
CA PRO A 47 6.81 -1.76 -19.66
C PRO A 47 5.80 -0.85 -20.35
N ASP A 48 4.61 -1.36 -20.57
CA ASP A 48 3.52 -0.57 -21.13
C ASP A 48 2.52 -0.13 -20.05
N ALA A 49 1.43 0.49 -20.49
CA ALA A 49 0.38 0.95 -19.57
C ALA A 49 -0.22 -0.20 -18.76
N ASP A 50 -0.33 -1.41 -19.33
CA ASP A 50 -0.92 -2.57 -18.65
C ASP A 50 0.03 -3.12 -17.58
N ASP A 51 1.34 -3.09 -17.82
CA ASP A 51 2.33 -3.48 -16.81
C ASP A 51 2.32 -2.51 -15.62
N HIS A 52 2.21 -1.21 -15.86
CA HIS A 52 2.07 -0.22 -14.79
C HIS A 52 0.75 -0.38 -14.02
N LEU A 53 -0.35 -0.72 -14.70
CA LEU A 53 -1.63 -1.02 -14.05
C LEU A 53 -1.54 -2.30 -13.20
N ARG A 54 -0.87 -3.35 -13.69
CA ARG A 54 -0.65 -4.60 -12.96
C ARG A 54 0.17 -4.36 -11.70
N ASP A 55 1.29 -3.64 -11.79
CA ASP A 55 2.10 -3.29 -10.62
C ASP A 55 1.31 -2.47 -9.59
N ALA A 56 0.53 -1.49 -10.04
CA ALA A 56 -0.32 -0.70 -9.15
C ALA A 56 -1.38 -1.57 -8.46
N LEU A 57 -2.00 -2.50 -9.19
CA LEU A 57 -2.97 -3.44 -8.64
C LEU A 57 -2.33 -4.37 -7.60
N GLU A 58 -1.18 -4.97 -7.92
CA GLU A 58 -0.46 -5.85 -7.00
C GLU A 58 0.01 -5.11 -5.75
N ARG A 59 0.51 -3.89 -5.90
CA ARG A 59 0.87 -3.03 -4.75
C ARG A 59 -0.35 -2.77 -3.87
N ASN A 60 -1.48 -2.39 -4.47
CA ASN A 60 -2.69 -2.10 -3.71
C ASN A 60 -3.24 -3.35 -3.02
N ALA A 61 -3.20 -4.51 -3.68
CA ALA A 61 -3.60 -5.79 -3.08
C ALA A 61 -2.73 -6.12 -1.86
N ARG A 62 -1.40 -6.02 -1.97
CA ARG A 62 -0.49 -6.24 -0.84
C ARG A 62 -0.78 -5.31 0.34
N ILE A 63 -1.06 -4.04 0.08
CA ILE A 63 -1.38 -3.06 1.12
C ILE A 63 -2.72 -3.42 1.80
N SER A 64 -3.76 -3.73 1.02
CA SER A 64 -5.07 -4.09 1.55
C SER A 64 -5.05 -5.39 2.35
N ASP A 65 -4.34 -6.42 1.88
CA ASP A 65 -4.22 -7.70 2.59
C ASP A 65 -3.45 -7.54 3.92
N ALA A 66 -2.35 -6.78 3.89
CA ALA A 66 -1.61 -6.45 5.09
C ALA A 66 -2.47 -5.62 6.06
N ALA A 67 -3.30 -4.70 5.56
CA ALA A 67 -4.19 -3.89 6.37
C ALA A 67 -5.29 -4.72 7.03
N ALA A 68 -5.93 -5.63 6.29
CA ALA A 68 -6.94 -6.55 6.83
C ALA A 68 -6.38 -7.39 7.99
N THR A 69 -5.07 -7.69 7.97
CA THR A 69 -4.38 -8.40 9.06
C THR A 69 -3.99 -7.48 10.22
N ALA A 70 -3.48 -6.27 9.94
CA ALA A 70 -2.91 -5.38 10.95
C ALA A 70 -3.93 -4.53 11.71
N ILE A 71 -5.02 -4.12 11.05
CA ILE A 71 -6.02 -3.19 11.60
C ILE A 71 -6.68 -3.72 12.88
N PRO A 72 -7.15 -4.98 12.97
CA PRO A 72 -7.79 -5.47 14.18
C PRO A 72 -6.90 -5.36 15.43
N GLY A 73 -5.64 -5.79 15.33
CA GLY A 73 -4.70 -5.69 16.45
C GLY A 73 -4.32 -4.25 16.81
N ALA A 74 -4.34 -3.33 15.83
CA ALA A 74 -4.13 -1.91 16.08
C ALA A 74 -5.32 -1.27 16.79
N LEU A 75 -6.55 -1.64 16.41
CA LEU A 75 -7.78 -1.24 17.08
C LEU A 75 -7.81 -1.73 18.53
N ASP A 76 -7.52 -3.02 18.76
CA ASP A 76 -7.40 -3.57 20.11
C ASP A 76 -6.37 -2.81 20.94
N SER A 77 -5.24 -2.45 20.34
CA SER A 77 -4.20 -1.67 21.00
C SER A 77 -4.62 -0.24 21.33
N ALA A 78 -5.44 0.39 20.47
CA ALA A 78 -5.95 1.73 20.68
C ALA A 78 -7.01 1.73 21.79
N LEU A 79 -7.94 0.78 21.75
CA LEU A 79 -8.95 0.58 22.78
C LEU A 79 -8.33 0.19 24.13
N ALA A 80 -7.27 -0.63 24.15
CA ALA A 80 -6.57 -0.93 25.40
C ALA A 80 -5.78 0.26 25.98
N ARG A 81 -5.55 1.32 25.19
CA ARG A 81 -4.70 2.47 25.55
C ARG A 81 -5.36 3.79 25.18
N HIS A 82 -6.58 3.99 25.66
CA HIS A 82 -7.36 5.22 25.44
C HIS A 82 -6.53 6.52 25.62
N GLY A 83 -6.81 7.49 24.76
CA GLY A 83 -6.14 8.79 24.75
C GLY A 83 -4.70 8.77 24.23
N ARG A 84 -4.27 7.67 23.57
CA ARG A 84 -2.95 7.56 22.94
C ARG A 84 -3.07 7.18 21.47
N ASP A 85 -2.15 7.72 20.68
CA ASP A 85 -2.01 7.38 19.28
C ASP A 85 -1.29 6.03 19.12
N ILE A 86 -1.88 5.17 18.30
CA ILE A 86 -1.28 3.93 17.82
C ILE A 86 -0.93 4.11 16.35
N ALA A 87 0.37 4.22 16.07
CA ALA A 87 0.88 4.29 14.71
C ALA A 87 1.19 2.89 14.17
N ILE A 88 0.73 2.62 12.96
CA ILE A 88 1.01 1.39 12.20
C ILE A 88 1.43 1.75 10.77
N ARG A 89 2.03 0.78 10.08
CA ARG A 89 2.39 0.91 8.67
C ARG A 89 1.81 -0.24 7.87
N LEU A 90 0.87 0.07 6.98
CA LEU A 90 0.11 -0.88 6.18
C LEU A 90 0.91 -1.28 4.94
N GLY A 91 1.14 -2.58 4.78
CA GLY A 91 1.94 -3.13 3.68
C GLY A 91 3.35 -2.55 3.62
N GLU A 92 3.92 -2.17 4.77
CA GLU A 92 5.24 -1.50 4.90
C GLU A 92 5.36 -0.16 4.16
N LEU A 93 4.25 0.40 3.67
CA LEU A 93 4.26 1.57 2.79
C LEU A 93 3.41 2.74 3.29
N VAL A 94 2.19 2.48 3.75
CA VAL A 94 1.22 3.52 4.10
C VAL A 94 1.13 3.68 5.60
N ASP A 95 1.52 4.84 6.12
CA ASP A 95 1.37 5.15 7.54
C ASP A 95 -0.11 5.36 7.88
N ALA A 96 -0.55 4.78 8.99
CA ALA A 96 -1.90 4.96 9.52
C ALA A 96 -1.87 5.09 11.05
N TRP A 97 -2.69 5.99 11.59
CA TRP A 97 -2.75 6.27 13.02
C TRP A 97 -4.17 6.02 13.52
N LEU A 98 -4.28 5.40 14.69
CA LEU A 98 -5.54 5.13 15.36
C LEU A 98 -5.52 5.74 16.76
N HIS A 99 -6.64 6.32 17.18
CA HIS A 99 -6.78 6.92 18.50
C HIS A 99 -8.18 6.65 19.04
N ALA A 100 -8.28 5.88 20.13
CA ALA A 100 -9.53 5.75 20.86
C ALA A 100 -9.66 6.87 21.90
N THR A 101 -10.82 7.51 21.97
CA THR A 101 -11.10 8.55 22.96
C THR A 101 -11.07 7.96 24.39
N VAL A 102 -10.93 8.84 25.39
CA VAL A 102 -10.92 8.45 26.81
C VAL A 102 -12.24 7.82 27.25
N SER A 103 -13.36 8.26 26.67
CA SER A 103 -14.68 7.66 26.85
C SER A 103 -14.81 6.27 26.21
N GLY A 104 -14.02 5.99 25.17
CA GLY A 104 -14.03 4.71 24.47
C GLY A 104 -15.20 4.52 23.52
N ASP A 105 -15.97 5.57 23.25
CA ASP A 105 -17.13 5.60 22.35
C ASP A 105 -16.77 6.00 20.91
N GLU A 106 -15.56 6.53 20.70
CA GLU A 106 -15.11 7.03 19.41
C GLU A 106 -13.69 6.55 19.08
N ILE A 107 -13.47 6.24 17.80
CA ILE A 107 -12.15 5.97 17.25
C ILE A 107 -11.86 6.96 16.14
N TRP A 108 -10.70 7.59 16.22
CA TRP A 108 -10.15 8.42 15.17
C TRP A 108 -9.14 7.63 14.37
N VAL A 109 -9.19 7.80 13.04
CA VAL A 109 -8.34 7.09 12.09
C VAL A 109 -7.76 8.12 11.14
N ALA A 110 -6.44 8.12 10.99
CA ALA A 110 -5.75 8.90 9.99
C ALA A 110 -4.98 7.97 9.04
N ILE A 111 -5.11 8.18 7.73
CA ILE A 111 -4.39 7.41 6.70
C ILE A 111 -3.59 8.37 5.84
N ALA A 112 -2.30 8.10 5.66
CA ALA A 112 -1.42 8.95 4.88
C ALA A 112 -1.88 9.03 3.41
N THR A 113 -1.87 10.24 2.85
CA THR A 113 -2.15 10.49 1.43
C THR A 113 -0.93 10.22 0.55
N GLN A 114 0.26 10.16 1.15
CA GLN A 114 1.53 9.80 0.52
C GLN A 114 2.17 8.62 1.28
N ALA A 115 2.61 7.62 0.54
CA ALA A 115 3.33 6.47 1.09
C ALA A 115 4.82 6.77 1.27
N SER A 116 5.52 5.92 2.02
CA SER A 116 6.97 6.05 2.28
C SER A 116 7.87 5.89 1.05
N ASP A 117 7.32 5.45 -0.08
CA ASP A 117 7.98 5.43 -1.40
C ASP A 117 7.73 6.73 -2.20
N ASP A 118 7.29 7.80 -1.53
CA ASP A 118 6.91 9.11 -2.07
C ASP A 118 5.73 9.10 -3.05
N ARG A 119 5.11 7.94 -3.30
CA ARG A 119 3.95 7.83 -4.19
C ARG A 119 2.67 8.21 -3.44
N PHE A 120 1.81 8.97 -4.11
CA PHE A 120 0.46 9.20 -3.60
C PHE A 120 -0.30 7.88 -3.48
N VAL A 121 -0.94 7.70 -2.34
CA VAL A 121 -1.90 6.62 -2.13
C VAL A 121 -3.13 6.97 -2.94
N ALA A 122 -3.62 6.05 -3.78
CA ALA A 122 -4.83 6.30 -4.55
C ALA A 122 -6.02 6.52 -3.60
N GLU A 123 -6.91 7.46 -3.93
CA GLU A 123 -8.13 7.74 -3.16
C GLU A 123 -8.94 6.46 -2.91
N ARG A 124 -9.20 5.68 -3.97
CA ARG A 124 -9.89 4.39 -3.86
C ARG A 124 -9.21 3.39 -2.92
N LEU A 125 -7.88 3.42 -2.82
CA LEU A 125 -7.18 2.56 -1.86
C LEU A 125 -7.42 3.09 -0.44
N ARG A 126 -7.34 4.40 -0.20
CA ARG A 126 -7.66 4.98 1.11
C ARG A 126 -9.11 4.68 1.53
N ASP A 127 -10.07 4.76 0.60
CA ASP A 127 -11.46 4.37 0.85
C ASP A 127 -11.57 2.92 1.34
N VAL A 128 -10.86 2.00 0.68
CA VAL A 128 -10.80 0.59 1.09
C VAL A 128 -10.19 0.45 2.48
N LEU A 129 -9.07 1.12 2.74
CA LEU A 129 -8.41 1.06 4.04
C LEU A 129 -9.29 1.60 5.17
N PHE A 130 -9.96 2.73 4.94
CA PHE A 130 -10.92 3.28 5.88
C PHE A 130 -12.11 2.37 6.10
N ARG A 131 -12.61 1.74 5.03
CA ARG A 131 -13.69 0.76 5.13
C ARG A 131 -13.28 -0.44 5.99
N LEU A 132 -12.05 -0.94 5.84
CA LEU A 132 -11.52 -2.01 6.68
C LEU A 132 -11.49 -1.61 8.16
N VAL A 133 -11.08 -0.37 8.48
CA VAL A 133 -11.12 0.11 9.87
C VAL A 133 -12.54 0.27 10.39
N PHE A 134 -13.44 0.82 9.58
CA PHE A 134 -14.86 0.97 9.94
C PHE A 134 -15.51 -0.38 10.26
N GLU A 135 -15.28 -1.40 9.42
CA GLU A 135 -15.81 -2.75 9.61
C GLU A 135 -15.19 -3.42 10.83
N ALA A 136 -13.87 -3.36 11.00
CA ALA A 136 -13.19 -3.96 12.13
C ALA A 136 -13.53 -3.31 13.47
N ALA A 137 -13.85 -2.01 13.48
CA ALA A 137 -14.29 -1.29 14.67
C ALA A 137 -15.78 -1.52 14.98
N GLU A 138 -16.52 -2.21 14.11
CA GLU A 138 -17.99 -2.32 14.18
C GLU A 138 -18.68 -0.96 14.35
N ALA A 139 -18.11 0.07 13.70
CA ALA A 139 -18.58 1.44 13.82
C ALA A 139 -19.97 1.61 13.18
N GLU A 140 -20.76 2.53 13.74
CA GLU A 140 -22.08 2.87 13.20
C GLU A 140 -22.06 4.19 12.43
N LEU A 141 -21.16 5.09 12.81
CA LEU A 141 -21.05 6.42 12.26
C LEU A 141 -19.67 6.63 11.65
N TRP A 142 -19.66 7.31 10.52
CA TRP A 142 -18.46 7.72 9.80
C TRP A 142 -18.53 9.22 9.56
N GLU A 143 -17.52 9.96 9.99
CA GLU A 143 -17.43 11.40 9.77
C GLU A 143 -16.02 11.78 9.28
N PRO A 144 -15.86 12.33 8.07
CA PRO A 144 -14.59 12.86 7.63
C PRO A 144 -14.21 14.11 8.44
N ARG A 145 -12.93 14.25 8.78
CA ARG A 145 -12.41 15.31 9.64
C ARG A 145 -11.21 16.01 9.00
N ALA A 146 -11.05 17.28 9.34
CA ALA A 146 -9.88 18.08 8.94
C ALA A 146 -8.89 18.27 10.11
N ASP A 147 -9.25 17.78 11.28
CA ASP A 147 -8.51 17.86 12.54
C ASP A 147 -8.10 16.47 13.04
N TRP A 148 -7.15 16.45 13.97
CA TRP A 148 -6.73 15.24 14.69
C TRP A 148 -6.68 15.54 16.19
N PRO A 149 -7.06 14.60 17.09
CA PRO A 149 -7.23 14.88 18.51
C PRO A 149 -5.98 15.43 19.21
N LEU A 150 -4.79 14.97 18.80
CA LEU A 150 -3.52 15.35 19.45
C LEU A 150 -2.73 16.44 18.70
N GLY A 151 -3.33 17.07 17.68
CA GLY A 151 -2.71 18.13 16.89
C GLY A 151 -2.60 17.80 15.41
N ALA A 152 -2.31 18.80 14.58
CA ALA A 152 -2.42 18.68 13.13
C ALA A 152 -1.51 17.59 12.53
N LEU A 153 -2.09 16.78 11.64
CA LEU A 153 -1.38 15.80 10.82
C LEU A 153 -1.31 16.30 9.38
N ALA A 154 -0.11 16.63 8.91
CA ALA A 154 0.11 16.98 7.51
C ALA A 154 0.17 15.69 6.67
N TRP A 155 -0.48 15.71 5.49
CA TRP A 155 -0.50 14.59 4.55
C TRP A 155 -1.30 13.37 5.01
N PHE A 156 -2.31 13.57 5.84
CA PHE A 156 -3.26 12.53 6.23
C PHE A 156 -4.68 12.92 5.82
N GLU A 157 -5.44 11.91 5.41
CA GLU A 157 -6.90 11.97 5.43
C GLU A 157 -7.36 11.43 6.79
N VAL A 158 -8.35 12.07 7.41
CA VAL A 158 -8.78 11.75 8.77
C VAL A 158 -10.27 11.49 8.81
N ALA A 159 -10.66 10.51 9.61
CA ALA A 159 -12.04 10.24 9.92
C ALA A 159 -12.24 9.90 11.40
N ARG A 160 -13.45 10.19 11.86
CA ARG A 160 -13.95 9.84 13.18
C ARG A 160 -15.05 8.80 13.05
N LEU A 161 -14.95 7.77 13.87
CA LEU A 161 -15.85 6.63 13.95
C LEU A 161 -16.60 6.66 15.27
N GLY A 162 -17.93 6.61 15.22
CA GLY A 162 -18.74 6.35 16.41
C GLY A 162 -18.92 4.85 16.58
N LEU A 163 -18.55 4.32 17.74
CA LEU A 163 -18.70 2.91 18.07
C LEU A 163 -20.13 2.59 18.51
N ARG A 164 -20.57 1.36 18.25
CA ARG A 164 -21.83 0.84 18.77
C ARG A 164 -21.75 0.73 20.31
N GLU A 165 -22.82 1.08 21.01
CA GLU A 165 -22.94 0.79 22.45
C GLU A 165 -22.88 -0.73 22.68
N PRO A 166 -22.03 -1.24 23.60
CA PRO A 166 -22.01 -2.66 23.91
C PRO A 166 -23.35 -3.06 24.54
N THR A 167 -24.13 -3.86 23.81
CA THR A 167 -25.37 -4.49 24.31
C THR A 167 -25.12 -5.57 25.35
#